data_AF-A0A1N7J970-F1
#
_entry.id   AF-A0A1N7J970-F1
#
_cell.length_a   1.000
_cell.length_b   1.000
_cell.length_c   1.000
_cell.angle_alpha   90.00
_cell.angle_beta   90.00
_cell.angle_gamma   90.00
#
_symmetry.space_group_name_H-M   'P 1'
#
loop_
_entity.id
_entity.type
_entity.pdbx_description
1 polymer ?
#
loop_
_entity_poly.entity_id
_entity_poly.type
_entity_poly.pdbx_seq_one_letter_code
_entity_poly.pdbx_strand_id
1 'polypeptide(L)' 'MLAAKVVGSLQLEDYRNELQSLARDREWRVRYAALEALRQLPQGPLLLEDVIEHHEDKYARDMASRLLSMEVVHS' A
#
# COMPACT_ATOMS: atom_id res chain seq x y z
N MET A 1 -2.01 6.02 -10.39
CA MET A 1 -0.62 6.29 -9.95
C MET A 1 -0.45 7.68 -9.32
N LEU A 2 -0.66 8.80 -10.05
CA LEU A 2 -0.45 10.16 -9.49
C LEU A 2 -1.35 10.47 -8.29
N ALA A 3 -2.64 10.14 -8.37
CA ALA A 3 -3.58 10.33 -7.26
C ALA A 3 -3.14 9.59 -5.99
N ALA A 4 -2.75 8.31 -6.09
CA ALA A 4 -2.28 7.52 -4.96
C ALA A 4 -1.04 8.16 -4.29
N LYS A 5 -0.10 8.66 -5.09
CA LYS A 5 1.08 9.37 -4.54
C LYS A 5 0.70 10.62 -3.74
N VAL A 6 -0.23 11.42 -4.26
CA VAL A 6 -0.71 12.62 -3.56
C VAL A 6 -1.42 12.25 -2.26
N VAL A 7 -2.28 11.22 -2.30
CA VAL A 7 -2.97 10.71 -1.11
C VAL A 7 -1.98 10.29 -0.03
N GLY A 8 -0.95 9.51 -0.36
CA GLY A 8 0.08 9.09 0.59
C GLY A 8 0.89 10.27 1.15
N SER A 9 1.31 11.19 0.28
CA SER A 9 2.10 12.36 0.70
C SER A 9 1.33 13.33 1.59
N LEU A 10 0.00 13.42 1.40
CA LEU A 10 -0.89 14.24 2.21
C LEU A 10 -1.55 13.46 3.36
N GLN A 11 -1.22 12.18 3.51
CA GLN A 11 -1.77 11.27 4.53
C GLN A 11 -3.31 11.28 4.59
N LEU A 12 -3.97 11.29 3.42
CA LEU A 12 -5.43 11.38 3.34
C LEU A 12 -6.07 10.01 3.63
N GLU A 13 -6.34 9.74 4.90
CA GLU A 13 -6.86 8.46 5.39
C GLU A 13 -8.24 8.08 4.80
N ASP A 14 -9.05 9.07 4.43
CA ASP A 14 -10.37 8.86 3.82
C ASP A 14 -10.30 8.03 2.53
N TYR A 15 -9.14 8.02 1.85
CA TYR A 15 -8.91 7.30 0.60
C TYR A 15 -8.36 5.88 0.78
N ARG A 16 -8.32 5.38 2.02
CA ARG A 16 -7.84 4.04 2.35
C ARG A 16 -8.51 2.94 1.53
N ASN A 17 -9.83 2.99 1.39
CA ASN A 17 -10.60 1.96 0.67
C ASN A 17 -10.28 1.98 -0.83
N GLU A 18 -10.13 3.17 -1.40
CA GLU A 18 -9.74 3.38 -2.79
C GLU A 18 -8.32 2.86 -3.04
N LEU A 19 -7.39 3.14 -2.13
CA LEU A 19 -6.02 2.60 -2.20
C LEU A 19 -6.01 1.07 -2.13
N GLN A 20 -6.80 0.46 -1.23
CA GLN A 20 -6.94 -1.00 -1.19
C GLN A 20 -7.52 -1.54 -2.50
N SER A 21 -8.54 -0.89 -3.09
CA SER A 21 -9.07 -1.31 -4.38
C SER A 21 -8.06 -1.15 -5.52
N LEU A 22 -7.12 -0.20 -5.45
CA LEU A 22 -6.03 -0.04 -6.42
C LEU A 22 -4.90 -1.05 -6.22
N ALA A 23 -4.80 -1.69 -5.06
CA ALA A 23 -3.79 -2.71 -4.79
C ALA A 23 -3.98 -3.99 -5.64
N ARG A 24 -5.17 -4.22 -6.20
CA ARG A 24 -5.49 -5.28 -7.17
C ARG A 24 -5.48 -4.83 -8.64
N ASP A 25 -4.99 -3.62 -8.93
CA ASP A 25 -4.94 -3.12 -10.31
C ASP A 25 -4.05 -4.05 -11.17
N ARG A 26 -4.39 -4.22 -12.45
CA ARG A 26 -3.65 -5.11 -13.37
C ARG A 26 -2.22 -4.61 -13.59
N GLU A 27 -2.01 -3.30 -13.61
CA GLU A 27 -0.71 -2.67 -13.83
C GLU A 27 0.10 -2.59 -12.53
N TRP A 28 1.28 -3.22 -12.53
CA TRP A 28 2.09 -3.35 -11.31
C TRP A 28 2.49 -2.00 -10.70
N ARG A 29 2.67 -0.96 -11.54
CA ARG A 29 3.00 0.40 -11.08
C ARG A 29 1.86 1.04 -10.28
N VAL A 30 0.61 0.67 -10.58
CA VAL A 30 -0.56 1.17 -9.85
C VAL A 30 -0.64 0.47 -8.49
N ARG A 31 -0.46 -0.85 -8.45
CA ARG A 31 -0.37 -1.61 -7.19
C ARG A 31 0.70 -1.05 -6.27
N TYR A 32 1.90 -0.82 -6.81
CA TYR A 32 3.02 -0.26 -6.07
C TYR A 32 2.69 1.12 -5.51
N ALA A 33 2.16 2.02 -6.34
CA ALA A 33 1.82 3.36 -5.87
C ALA A 33 0.71 3.36 -4.81
N ALA A 34 -0.23 2.42 -4.88
CA ALA A 34 -1.30 2.29 -3.90
C ALA A 34 -0.81 1.76 -2.55
N LEU A 35 -0.02 0.68 -2.57
CA LEU A 35 0.56 0.10 -1.36
C LEU A 35 1.61 1.02 -0.72
N GLU A 36 2.40 1.73 -1.52
CA GLU A 36 3.33 2.74 -1.01
C GLU A 36 2.59 3.93 -0.38
N ALA A 37 1.45 4.32 -0.93
CA ALA A 37 0.60 5.34 -0.31
C ALA A 37 -0.03 4.86 1.00
N LEU A 38 -0.50 3.61 1.06
CA LEU A 38 -0.99 2.99 2.30
C LEU A 38 0.11 2.97 3.38
N ARG A 39 1.35 2.63 3.00
CA ARG A 39 2.51 2.62 3.88
C ARG A 39 2.81 3.99 4.50
N GLN A 40 2.50 5.08 3.79
CA GLN A 40 2.74 6.46 4.24
C GLN A 40 1.67 6.98 5.22
N LEU A 41 0.55 6.28 5.37
CA LEU A 41 -0.51 6.67 6.30
C LEU A 41 -0.09 6.46 7.77
N PRO A 42 -0.75 7.12 8.75
CA PRO A 42 -0.42 7.03 10.19
C PRO A 42 -0.44 5.63 10.83
N GLN A 43 -0.87 4.59 10.10
CA GLN A 43 -0.84 3.18 10.52
C GLN A 43 -0.27 2.26 9.45
N GLY A 44 0.48 2.80 8.49
CA GLY A 44 0.89 2.13 7.25
C GLY A 44 1.41 0.71 7.42
N PRO A 45 2.33 0.41 8.37
CA PRO A 45 2.79 -0.95 8.62
C PRO A 45 1.66 -1.95 8.92
N LEU A 46 0.73 -1.60 9.82
CA LEU A 46 -0.43 -2.43 10.15
C LEU A 46 -1.35 -2.66 8.93
N LEU A 47 -1.41 -1.68 8.02
CA LEU A 47 -2.21 -1.80 6.80
C LEU A 47 -1.55 -2.71 5.77
N LEU A 48 -0.23 -2.68 5.70
CA LEU A 48 0.51 -3.63 4.88
C LEU A 48 0.40 -5.04 5.45
N GLU A 49 0.45 -5.22 6.77
CA GLU A 49 0.20 -6.51 7.43
C GLU A 49 -1.20 -7.04 7.10
N ASP A 50 -2.24 -6.21 7.24
CA ASP A 50 -3.61 -6.58 6.87
C ASP A 50 -3.72 -7.01 5.39
N VAL A 51 -3.06 -6.26 4.49
CA VAL A 51 -2.99 -6.64 3.07
C VAL A 51 -2.31 -7.99 2.89
N ILE A 52 -1.18 -8.25 3.55
CA ILE A 52 -0.44 -9.51 3.44
C ILE A 52 -1.29 -10.69 3.90
N GLU A 53 -2.09 -10.53 4.96
CA GLU A 53 -2.88 -11.62 5.53
C GLU A 53 -4.18 -11.87 4.75
N HIS A 54 -4.89 -10.81 4.37
CA HIS A 54 -6.29 -10.91 3.95
C HIS A 54 -6.55 -10.60 2.47
N HIS A 55 -5.61 -9.98 1.76
CA HIS A 55 -5.88 -9.52 0.39
C HIS A 55 -5.97 -10.66 -0.62
N GLU A 56 -7.02 -10.63 -1.46
CA GLU A 56 -7.34 -11.68 -2.44
C GLU A 56 -6.26 -11.84 -3.53
N ASP A 57 -5.64 -10.73 -3.94
CA ASP A 57 -4.59 -10.71 -4.95
C ASP A 57 -3.21 -11.08 -4.35
N LYS A 58 -2.65 -12.21 -4.78
CA LYS A 58 -1.30 -12.65 -4.39
C LYS A 58 -0.20 -11.62 -4.72
N TYR A 59 -0.34 -10.88 -5.82
CA TYR A 59 0.66 -9.89 -6.22
C TYR A 59 0.64 -8.67 -5.30
N ALA A 60 -0.54 -8.32 -4.76
CA ALA A 60 -0.66 -7.29 -3.74
C ALA A 60 0.01 -7.73 -2.44
N ARG A 61 -0.24 -8.97 -2.01
CA ARG A 61 0.39 -9.56 -0.82
C ARG A 61 1.92 -9.58 -0.92
N ASP A 62 2.46 -10.13 -2.02
CA ASP A 62 3.90 -10.20 -2.26
C ASP A 62 4.55 -8.80 -2.26
N MET A 63 3.86 -7.81 -2.83
CA MET A 63 4.35 -6.44 -2.90
C MET A 63 4.29 -5.75 -1.54
N ALA A 64 3.24 -5.96 -0.76
CA ALA A 64 3.11 -5.46 0.60
C ALA A 64 4.20 -6.05 1.51
N SER A 65 4.48 -7.35 1.43
CA SER A 65 5.58 -7.98 2.18
C SER A 65 6.94 -7.36 1.85
N ARG A 66 7.19 -7.08 0.56
CA ARG A 66 8.42 -6.39 0.14
C ARG A 66 8.51 -4.99 0.72
N LEU A 67 7.45 -4.20 0.59
CA LEU A 67 7.41 -2.82 1.09
C LEU A 67 7.59 -2.75 2.61
N LEU A 68 6.95 -3.66 3.36
CA LEU A 68 7.10 -3.74 4.80
C LEU A 68 8.54 -4.10 5.21
N SER A 69 9.19 -5.01 4.47
CA SER A 69 10.58 -5.38 4.73
C SER A 69 11.59 -4.24 4.49
N MET A 70 11.24 -3.27 3.62
CA MET A 70 12.08 -2.11 3.34
C MET A 70 12.08 -1.09 4.49
N GLU A 71 11.05 -1.07 5.32
CA GLU A 71 10.91 -0.15 6.45
C GLU A 71 11.78 -0.55 7.65
N VAL A 72 12.01 -1.85 7.85
CA VAL A 72 12.75 -2.42 8.99
C VAL A 72 14.25 -2.09 8.96
N VAL A 73 14.78 -1.50 7.88
CA VAL A 73 16.22 -1.25 7.70
C VAL A 73 16.71 0.04 8.39
N HIS A 74 15.83 0.91 8.90
CA HIS A 74 16.24 2.16 9.56
C HIS A 74 15.65 2.26 10.98
N SER A 75 16.42 1.80 11.97
CA SER A 75 16.25 2.09 13.41
C SER A 75 17.60 2.51 13.98
#